data_AF-A0A2K0TGT5-F1
#
_entry.id   AF-A0A2K0TGT5-F1
#
_cell.length_a   1.000
_cell.length_b   1.000
_cell.length_c   1.000
_cell.angle_alpha   90.00
_cell.angle_beta   90.00
_cell.angle_gamma   90.00
#
_symmetry.space_group_name_H-M   'P 1'
#
loop_
_entity.id
_entity.type
_entity.pdbx_description
1 polymer ?
#
loop_
_entity_poly.entity_id
_entity_poly.type
_entity_poly.pdbx_seq_one_letter_code
_entity_poly.pdbx_strand_id
1 'polypeptide(L)' 'MIDQFQYSIGVPAEELSGYGPGGYHPVHLGDTLDDGRYRILNKLGFGSYSTVWLARDEE' A
#
# COMPACT_ATOMS: atom_id res chain seq x y z
N MET A 1 -5.47 1.78 -20.82
CA MET A 1 -5.05 2.89 -19.96
C MET A 1 -5.96 2.91 -18.74
N ILE A 2 -5.40 3.03 -17.54
CA ILE A 2 -6.19 3.17 -16.31
C ILE A 2 -6.83 4.57 -16.32
N ASP A 3 -8.15 4.65 -16.15
CA ASP A 3 -8.86 5.92 -16.03
C ASP A 3 -8.68 6.46 -14.60
N GLN A 4 -7.81 7.45 -14.43
CA GLN A 4 -7.49 8.01 -13.11
C GLN A 4 -8.68 8.70 -12.45
N PHE A 5 -9.67 9.19 -13.21
CA PHE A 5 -10.83 9.86 -12.64
C PHE A 5 -11.73 8.91 -11.86
N GLN A 6 -11.75 7.62 -12.22
CA GLN A 6 -12.51 6.60 -11.50
C GLN A 6 -11.90 6.23 -10.15
N TYR A 7 -10.62 6.55 -9.92
CA TYR A 7 -9.88 6.19 -8.72
C TYR A 7 -9.50 7.41 -7.86
N SER A 8 -10.07 8.59 -8.16
CA SER A 8 -9.91 9.78 -7.35
C SER A 8 -10.97 9.84 -6.25
N ILE A 9 -10.60 9.45 -5.04
CA ILE A 9 -11.47 9.50 -3.85
C ILE A 9 -11.41 10.86 -3.12
N GLY A 10 -10.73 11.86 -3.70
CA GLY A 10 -10.60 13.19 -3.10
C GLY A 10 -9.69 13.25 -1.87
N VAL A 11 -9.05 12.13 -1.51
CA VAL A 11 -7.96 12.09 -0.53
C VAL A 11 -6.63 11.79 -1.25
N PRO A 12 -5.51 12.38 -0.81
CA PRO A 12 -4.20 12.08 -1.39
C PRO A 12 -3.89 10.58 -1.33
N ALA A 13 -3.47 10.04 -2.46
CA ALA A 13 -2.95 8.69 -2.61
C ALA A 13 -1.80 8.71 -3.63
N GLU A 14 -0.92 7.71 -3.57
CA GLU A 14 0.09 7.48 -4.59
C GLU A 14 -0.55 7.19 -5.96
N GLU A 15 0.22 7.44 -7.01
CA GLU A 15 -0.24 7.18 -8.36
C GLU A 15 -0.30 5.68 -8.66
N LEU A 16 -1.43 5.21 -9.21
CA LEU A 16 -1.64 3.81 -9.58
C LEU A 16 -0.58 3.28 -10.55
N SER A 17 -0.05 4.15 -11.41
CA SER A 17 1.01 3.82 -12.38
C SER A 17 2.35 3.47 -11.71
N GLY A 18 2.54 3.84 -10.44
CA GLY A 18 3.75 3.54 -9.67
C GLY A 18 3.82 2.10 -9.14
N TYR A 19 2.76 1.31 -9.24
CA TYR A 19 2.74 -0.09 -8.82
C TYR A 19 3.31 -1.03 -9.89
N GLY A 20 4.21 -1.92 -9.50
CA GLY A 20 4.79 -2.93 -10.40
C GLY A 20 6.28 -3.19 -10.17
N PRO A 21 6.93 -3.98 -11.05
CA PRO A 21 8.36 -4.25 -10.96
C PRO A 21 9.20 -2.96 -10.93
N GLY A 22 10.04 -2.80 -9.91
CA GLY A 22 10.85 -1.60 -9.70
C GLY A 22 10.11 -0.41 -9.06
N GLY A 23 8.82 -0.55 -8.76
CA GLY A 23 7.99 0.45 -8.09
C GLY A 23 7.39 -0.07 -6.78
N TYR A 24 6.18 0.39 -6.46
CA TYR A 24 5.46 -0.03 -5.26
C TYR A 24 5.00 -1.49 -5.36
N HIS A 25 5.09 -2.20 -4.24
CA HIS A 25 4.47 -3.51 -4.06
C HIS A 25 3.01 -3.33 -3.62
N PRO A 26 2.04 -4.03 -4.23
CA PRO A 26 0.65 -4.02 -3.77
C PRO A 26 0.54 -4.69 -2.39
N VAL A 27 -0.11 -4.01 -1.44
CA VAL A 27 -0.34 -4.51 -0.08
C VAL A 27 -1.81 -4.31 0.25
N HIS A 28 -2.44 -5.32 0.85
CA HIS A 28 -3.84 -5.33 1.25
C HIS A 28 -4.00 -5.48 2.76
N LEU A 29 -5.15 -5.06 3.28
CA LEU A 29 -5.49 -5.29 4.69
C LEU A 29 -5.59 -6.80 4.96
N GLY A 30 -4.95 -7.25 6.03
CA GLY A 30 -4.89 -8.66 6.41
C GLY A 30 -3.74 -9.44 5.79
N ASP A 31 -2.98 -8.87 4.85
CA ASP A 31 -1.73 -9.48 4.38
C ASP A 31 -0.78 -9.74 5.56
N THR A 32 0.02 -10.79 5.42
CA THR A 32 1.07 -11.13 6.38
C THR A 32 2.43 -11.01 5.70
N LEU A 33 3.37 -10.34 6.36
CA LEU A 33 4.74 -10.13 5.91
C LEU A 33 5.71 -10.77 6.91
N ASP A 34 6.95 -10.99 6.48
CA ASP A 34 8.02 -11.56 7.31
C ASP A 34 7.59 -12.91 7.93
N ASP A 35 7.31 -13.89 7.07
CA ASP A 35 6.91 -15.25 7.44
C ASP A 35 5.73 -15.35 8.43
N GLY A 36 4.81 -14.38 8.37
CA GLY A 36 3.59 -14.37 9.19
C GLY A 36 3.63 -13.42 10.38
N ARG A 37 4.78 -12.82 10.68
CA ARG A 37 4.98 -11.97 11.86
C ARG A 37 4.17 -10.68 11.83
N TYR A 38 4.13 -10.00 10.69
CA TYR A 38 3.50 -8.68 10.59
C TYR A 38 2.18 -8.74 9.84
N ARG A 39 1.07 -8.59 10.56
CA ARG A 39 -0.26 -8.51 9.97
C ARG A 39 -0.65 -7.06 9.67
N ILE A 40 -0.98 -6.77 8.41
CA ILE A 40 -1.36 -5.42 7.96
C ILE A 40 -2.77 -5.06 8.43
N LEU A 41 -2.90 -3.93 9.13
CA LEU A 41 -4.18 -3.46 9.71
C LEU A 41 -4.73 -2.21 9.04
N ASN A 42 -3.87 -1.27 8.64
CA ASN A 42 -4.31 -0.04 7.97
C ASN A 42 -3.16 0.62 7.20
N LYS A 43 -3.49 1.48 6.24
CA LYS A 43 -2.51 2.33 5.58
C LYS A 43 -2.33 3.62 6.37
N LEU A 44 -1.07 3.97 6.65
CA LEU A 44 -0.73 5.20 7.36
C LEU A 44 -0.36 6.34 6.40
N GLY A 45 0.16 6.01 5.21
CA GLY A 45 0.46 7.01 4.20
C GLY A 45 1.33 6.48 3.08
N PHE A 46 1.85 7.41 2.29
CA PHE A 46 2.80 7.18 1.22
C PHE A 46 3.74 8.39 1.11
N GLY A 47 4.93 8.16 0.60
CA GLY A 47 5.91 9.18 0.25
C GLY A 47 6.41 8.97 -1.17
N SER A 48 7.50 9.65 -1.54
CA SER A 48 8.05 9.57 -2.90
C SER A 48 8.54 8.17 -3.31
N TYR A 49 8.89 7.32 -2.34
CA TYR A 49 9.55 6.02 -2.59
C TYR A 49 8.93 4.85 -1.84
N SER A 50 8.00 5.09 -0.91
CA SER A 50 7.46 4.04 -0.06
C SER A 50 6.01 4.27 0.29
N THR A 51 5.28 3.19 0.48
CA THR A 51 4.01 3.18 1.23
C THR A 51 4.29 2.78 2.68
N VAL A 52 3.50 3.32 3.62
CA VAL A 52 3.68 3.09 5.05
C VAL A 52 2.40 2.50 5.61
N TRP A 53 2.54 1.40 6.35
CA TRP A 53 1.42 0.60 6.83
C TRP A 53 1.52 0.37 8.33
N LEU A 54 0.38 0.42 9.00
CA LEU A 54 0.22 -0.04 10.37
C LEU A 54 0.14 -1.57 10.35
N ALA A 55 1.08 -2.21 11.03
CA ALA A 55 1.08 -3.65 11.24
C ALA A 55 0.97 -3.99 12.73
N ARG A 56 0.40 -5.17 13.02
CA ARG A 56 0.52 -5.82 14.32
C ARG A 56 1.64 -6.86 14.23
N ASP A 57 2.55 -6.83 15.20
CA ASP A 57 3.50 -7.90 15.44
C ASP A 57 2.77 -9.05 16.16
N GLU A 58 2.89 -10.26 15.65
CA GLU A 58 2.26 -11.49 16.18
C GLU A 58 3.28 -12.39 16.92
N GLU A 59 4.53 -11.93 17.12
CA GLU A 59 5.49 -12.52 18.07
C GLU A 59 5.18 -12.23 19.55
#